data_AF-A0ABD1L2U0-F1
#
_entry.id   AF-A0ABD1L2U0-F1
#
_cell.length_a   1.000
_cell.length_b   1.000
_cell.length_c   1.000
_cell.angle_alpha   90.00
_cell.angle_beta   90.00
_cell.angle_gamma   90.00
#
_symmetry.space_group_name_H-M   'P 1'
#
loop_
_entity.id
_entity.type
_entity.pdbx_description
1 polymer ?
#
loop_
_entity_poly.entity_id
_entity_poly.type
_entity_poly.pdbx_seq_one_letter_code
_entity_poly.pdbx_strand_id
1 'polypeptide(L)'
;MPLFAQATVLVPARRAVEEFNVGGRVMDLLRPPASLEDLTGLSRDVPAESSHAPNQSSSYLTHCASLLGKHCGDEVFSAIIFGNKTVSGECCNTLVNDVGKQCHDDMTKYILTLKKSPKNVQLEILKRSHNVWNECVFKEYLAPEPVAELNDDNLY
;
A
#
# COMPACT_ATOMS: atom_id res chain seq x y z
N MET A 1 30.54 40.91 -23.21
CA MET A 1 29.58 39.78 -23.16
C MET A 1 30.07 38.79 -22.11
N PRO A 2 29.46 38.68 -20.91
CA PRO A 2 29.77 37.58 -20.01
C PRO A 2 28.74 36.46 -20.15
N LEU A 3 29.25 35.24 -20.29
CA LEU A 3 28.52 33.98 -20.33
C LEU A 3 28.24 33.56 -18.88
N PHE A 4 26.97 33.50 -18.47
CA PHE A 4 26.58 32.96 -17.17
C PHE A 4 26.63 31.43 -17.21
N ALA A 5 27.61 30.83 -16.55
CA ALA A 5 27.58 29.41 -16.19
C ALA A 5 26.78 29.27 -14.89
N GLN A 6 25.58 28.70 -14.96
CA GLN A 6 24.83 28.31 -13.77
C GLN A 6 25.37 26.96 -13.27
N ALA A 7 25.97 26.97 -12.08
CA ALA A 7 26.31 25.76 -11.35
C ALA A 7 25.04 25.21 -10.68
N THR A 8 24.47 24.13 -11.24
CA THR A 8 23.42 23.36 -10.58
C THR A 8 24.06 22.57 -9.44
N VAL A 9 23.86 23.03 -8.21
CA VAL A 9 24.22 22.28 -7.00
C VAL A 9 23.29 21.08 -6.93
N LEU A 10 23.78 19.91 -7.35
CA LEU A 10 23.13 18.63 -7.16
C LEU A 10 23.22 18.27 -5.67
N VAL A 11 22.20 18.65 -4.89
CA VAL A 11 22.09 18.19 -3.50
C VAL A 11 21.87 16.68 -3.53
N PRO A 12 22.75 15.85 -2.94
CA PRO A 12 22.60 14.41 -3.01
C PRO A 12 21.39 13.97 -2.17
N ALA A 13 20.49 13.20 -2.78
CA ALA A 13 19.29 12.60 -2.18
C ALA A 13 19.56 11.64 -1.00
N ARG A 14 20.81 11.52 -0.53
CA ARG A 14 21.23 10.56 0.49
C ARG A 14 20.98 11.01 1.93
N ARG A 15 20.74 12.29 2.20
CA ARG A 15 20.70 12.81 3.59
C ARG A 15 19.35 12.71 4.31
N ALA A 16 18.30 12.22 3.65
CA ALA A 16 16.98 12.04 4.26
C ALA A 16 16.65 10.57 4.59
N VAL A 17 17.58 9.64 4.35
CA VAL A 17 17.33 8.19 4.41
C VAL A 17 17.69 7.59 5.78
N GLU A 18 18.54 8.25 6.58
CA GLU A 18 19.11 7.65 7.80
C GLU A 18 18.20 7.62 9.05
N GLU A 19 17.06 8.32 9.08
CA GLU A 19 16.18 8.31 10.27
C GLU A 19 15.03 7.28 10.21
N PHE A 20 14.91 6.49 9.13
CA PHE A 20 13.75 5.61 8.92
C PHE A 20 14.01 4.13 9.22
N ASN A 21 15.09 3.80 9.93
CA ASN A 21 15.34 2.44 10.41
C ASN A 21 14.48 2.14 11.66
N VAL A 22 13.16 2.23 11.50
CA VAL A 22 12.22 1.65 12.46
C VAL A 22 11.84 0.29 11.91
N GLY A 23 12.54 -0.75 12.39
CA GLY A 23 12.23 -2.16 12.16
C GLY A 23 10.90 -2.58 12.84
N GLY A 24 9.81 -1.87 12.52
CA GLY A 24 8.45 -2.20 12.90
C GLY A 24 7.79 -2.97 11.76
N ARG A 25 7.24 -4.14 12.07
CA ARG A 25 6.57 -5.03 11.10
C ARG A 25 5.33 -4.30 10.57
N VAL A 26 5.02 -4.38 9.28
CA VAL A 26 3.88 -3.68 8.66
C VAL A 26 2.54 -3.95 9.35
N MET A 27 2.40 -5.14 9.94
CA MET A 27 1.23 -5.55 10.72
C MET A 27 1.10 -4.83 12.07
N ASP A 28 2.19 -4.28 12.60
CA ASP A 28 2.20 -3.55 13.87
C ASP A 28 1.63 -2.13 13.71
N LEU A 29 1.69 -1.55 12.51
CA LEU A 29 1.15 -0.21 12.21
C LEU A 29 -0.36 -0.19 12.01
N LEU A 30 -0.96 -1.35 11.68
CA LEU A 30 -2.40 -1.52 11.50
C LEU A 30 -3.07 -2.10 12.75
N ARG A 31 -2.29 -2.53 13.74
CA ARG A 31 -2.84 -3.02 15.00
C ARG A 31 -3.42 -1.84 15.78
N PRO A 32 -4.72 -1.84 16.11
CA PRO A 32 -5.27 -0.79 16.96
C PRO A 32 -4.53 -0.78 18.31
N PRO A 33 -4.26 0.40 18.90
CA PRO A 33 -3.75 0.47 20.26
C PRO A 33 -4.77 -0.24 21.17
N ALA A 34 -4.31 -1.18 21.99
CA ALA A 34 -5.15 -1.80 23.00
C ALA A 34 -5.55 -0.70 24.00
N SER A 35 -6.78 -0.20 23.90
CA SER A 35 -7.33 0.74 24.87
C SER A 35 -8.70 0.26 25.35
N LEU A 36 -8.64 -0.32 26.55
CA LEU A 36 -9.54 -0.02 27.68
C LEU A 36 -11.04 -0.17 27.41
N GLU A 37 -11.53 -1.41 27.40
CA GLU A 37 -12.92 -1.67 27.74
C GLU A 37 -13.07 -1.59 29.27
N ASP A 38 -13.29 -0.39 29.80
CA ASP A 38 -14.05 -0.27 31.05
C ASP A 38 -14.73 1.11 31.16
N LEU A 39 -15.95 1.04 31.67
CA LEU A 39 -16.79 2.11 32.21
C LEU A 39 -17.77 2.85 31.28
N THR A 40 -19.03 2.49 31.52
CA THR A 40 -20.26 3.30 31.56
C THR A 40 -21.23 3.18 30.38
N GLY A 41 -22.34 2.50 30.66
CA GLY A 41 -23.59 2.75 29.96
C GLY A 41 -24.28 4.01 30.48
N LEU A 42 -24.92 4.77 29.59
CA LEU A 42 -26.28 5.28 29.77
C LEU A 42 -26.86 5.76 28.43
N SER A 43 -28.10 5.36 28.20
CA SER A 43 -29.01 5.66 27.09
C SER A 43 -29.21 7.15 26.77
N ARG A 44 -29.34 7.50 25.47
CA ARG A 44 -30.52 8.18 24.85
C ARG A 44 -30.28 8.61 23.39
N ASP A 45 -31.33 8.41 22.60
CA ASP A 45 -31.49 8.66 21.18
C ASP A 45 -31.34 10.13 20.77
N VAL A 46 -30.51 10.39 19.76
CA VAL A 46 -30.58 11.55 18.85
C VAL A 46 -30.13 11.07 17.47
N PRO A 47 -30.94 11.18 16.39
CA PRO A 47 -30.46 10.93 15.04
C PRO A 47 -29.62 12.13 14.61
N ALA A 48 -28.32 12.08 14.90
CA ALA A 48 -27.36 12.99 14.30
C ALA A 48 -27.00 12.45 12.92
N GLU A 49 -27.56 13.10 11.90
CA GLU A 49 -27.03 13.13 10.55
C GLU A 49 -25.55 13.51 10.63
N SER A 50 -24.67 12.52 10.51
CA SER A 50 -23.23 12.69 10.68
C SER A 50 -22.54 12.27 9.40
N SER A 51 -22.05 13.28 8.68
CA SER A 51 -20.84 13.28 7.86
C SER A 51 -19.99 11.99 7.95
N HIS A 52 -20.33 11.01 7.11
CA HIS A 52 -19.50 9.83 6.91
C HIS A 52 -18.36 10.19 5.96
N ALA A 53 -17.36 10.91 6.46
CA ALA A 53 -15.99 10.60 6.06
C ALA A 53 -15.78 9.12 6.43
N PRO A 54 -15.20 8.27 5.58
CA PRO A 54 -15.05 6.87 5.90
C PRO A 54 -14.01 6.79 7.02
N ASN A 55 -14.47 6.76 8.27
CA ASN A 55 -13.78 6.06 9.33
C ASN A 55 -13.79 4.60 8.86
N GLN A 56 -12.81 4.26 8.02
CA GLN A 56 -12.47 2.89 7.68
C GLN A 56 -12.29 2.20 9.02
N SER A 57 -13.25 1.35 9.41
CA SER A 57 -13.19 0.68 10.68
C SER A 57 -11.85 -0.06 10.73
N SER A 58 -11.15 0.00 11.85
CA SER A 58 -9.86 -0.69 11.99
C SER A 58 -9.95 -2.17 11.59
N SER A 59 -11.14 -2.79 11.76
CA SER A 59 -11.46 -4.13 11.28
C SER A 59 -11.38 -4.29 9.75
N TYR A 60 -11.87 -3.33 8.97
CA TYR A 60 -11.82 -3.37 7.50
C TYR A 60 -10.37 -3.32 7.00
N LEU A 61 -9.58 -2.38 7.49
CA LEU A 61 -8.18 -2.25 7.08
C LEU A 61 -7.33 -3.43 7.55
N THR A 62 -7.62 -3.97 8.74
CA THR A 62 -6.99 -5.20 9.24
C THR A 62 -7.32 -6.37 8.33
N HIS A 63 -8.58 -6.50 7.88
CA HIS A 63 -8.97 -7.52 6.92
C HIS A 63 -8.24 -7.36 5.59
N CYS A 64 -8.24 -6.17 5.00
CA CYS A 64 -7.49 -5.88 3.77
C CYS A 64 -6.02 -6.29 3.86
N ALA A 65 -5.35 -5.94 4.96
CA ALA A 65 -3.95 -6.30 5.15
C ALA A 65 -3.74 -7.80 5.39
N SER A 66 -4.70 -8.48 6.03
CA SER A 66 -4.62 -9.92 6.26
C SER A 66 -4.60 -10.73 4.95
N LEU A 67 -5.26 -10.23 3.90
CA LEU A 67 -5.30 -10.86 2.58
C LEU A 67 -3.93 -10.85 1.88
N LEU A 68 -3.08 -9.84 2.13
CA LEU A 68 -1.70 -9.83 1.61
C LEU A 68 -0.80 -10.85 2.31
N GLY A 69 -1.09 -11.17 3.56
CA GLY A 69 -0.15 -11.86 4.43
C GLY A 69 1.14 -11.06 4.68
N LYS A 70 2.03 -11.62 5.51
CA LYS A 70 3.23 -10.90 5.95
C LYS A 70 4.19 -10.61 4.78
N HIS A 71 4.45 -11.61 3.94
CA HIS A 71 5.45 -11.52 2.88
C HIS A 71 5.07 -10.45 1.85
N CYS A 72 3.89 -10.56 1.23
CA CYS A 72 3.46 -9.60 0.23
C CYS A 72 3.13 -8.24 0.82
N GLY A 73 2.65 -8.19 2.06
CA GLY A 73 2.52 -6.94 2.81
C GLY A 73 3.84 -6.17 2.92
N ASP A 74 4.95 -6.85 3.26
CA ASP A 74 6.27 -6.23 3.37
C ASP A 74 6.79 -5.74 2.00
N GLU A 75 6.58 -6.49 0.92
CA GLU A 75 6.97 -6.07 -0.45
C GLU A 75 6.18 -4.85 -0.92
N VAL A 76 4.85 -4.91 -0.88
CA VAL A 76 3.96 -3.85 -1.34
C VAL A 76 4.19 -2.58 -0.54
N PHE A 77 4.25 -2.68 0.79
CA PHE A 77 4.54 -1.53 1.64
C PHE A 77 5.89 -0.89 1.31
N SER A 78 6.94 -1.71 1.15
CA SER A 78 8.27 -1.19 0.85
C SER A 78 8.32 -0.50 -0.52
N ALA A 79 7.68 -1.08 -1.52
CA ALA A 79 7.58 -0.50 -2.86
C ALA A 79 6.87 0.87 -2.83
N ILE A 80 5.78 0.98 -2.07
CA ILE A 80 5.01 2.23 -1.96
C ILE A 80 5.77 3.30 -1.16
N ILE A 81 6.27 2.94 0.03
CA ILE A 81 6.81 3.91 0.99
C ILE A 81 8.25 4.30 0.65
N PHE A 82 9.09 3.33 0.30
CA PHE A 82 10.51 3.57 0.04
C PHE A 82 10.82 3.69 -1.45
N GLY A 83 10.03 3.06 -2.33
CA GLY A 83 10.26 3.09 -3.79
C GLY A 83 11.49 2.30 -4.23
N ASN A 84 12.04 1.44 -3.37
CA ASN A 84 13.29 0.71 -3.62
C ASN A 84 13.09 -0.80 -3.85
N LYS A 85 11.84 -1.27 -3.87
CA LYS A 85 11.48 -2.67 -4.12
C LYS A 85 10.50 -2.78 -5.28
N THR A 86 10.69 -3.82 -6.08
CA THR A 86 9.71 -4.30 -7.04
C THR A 86 8.85 -5.38 -6.38
N VAL A 87 7.54 -5.37 -6.64
CA VAL A 87 6.64 -6.42 -6.14
C VAL A 87 6.77 -7.67 -7.03
N SER A 88 6.92 -8.83 -6.39
CA SER A 88 7.02 -10.13 -7.07
C SER A 88 5.72 -10.48 -7.83
N GLY A 89 5.80 -11.41 -8.79
CA GLY A 89 4.62 -11.85 -9.55
C GLY A 89 3.56 -12.49 -8.65
N GLU A 90 3.99 -13.35 -7.71
CA GLU A 90 3.13 -13.96 -6.69
C GLU A 90 2.39 -12.89 -5.86
N CYS A 91 3.13 -11.91 -5.33
CA CYS A 91 2.52 -10.86 -4.53
C CYS A 91 1.66 -9.89 -5.36
N CYS A 92 1.95 -9.74 -6.66
CA CYS A 92 1.07 -9.03 -7.56
C CYS A 92 -0.25 -9.78 -7.81
N ASN A 93 -0.21 -11.09 -7.98
CA ASN A 93 -1.41 -11.92 -8.09
C ASN A 93 -2.28 -11.77 -6.83
N THR A 94 -1.71 -11.95 -5.64
CA THR A 94 -2.44 -11.72 -4.37
C THR A 94 -2.99 -10.30 -4.25
N LEU A 95 -2.19 -9.28 -4.59
CA LEU A 95 -2.64 -7.89 -4.53
C LEU A 95 -3.82 -7.62 -5.47
N VAL A 96 -3.80 -8.16 -6.69
CA VAL A 96 -4.82 -7.91 -7.71
C VAL A 96 -6.07 -8.75 -7.46
N ASN A 97 -5.91 -10.04 -7.21
CA ASN A 97 -7.00 -11.01 -7.17
C ASN A 97 -7.62 -11.18 -5.79
N ASP A 98 -6.82 -11.17 -4.72
CA ASP A 98 -7.33 -11.42 -3.37
C ASP A 98 -7.66 -10.13 -2.63
N VAL A 99 -6.75 -9.14 -2.70
CA VAL A 99 -6.88 -7.87 -1.96
C VAL A 99 -7.78 -6.89 -2.70
N GLY A 100 -7.52 -6.71 -4.00
CA GLY A 100 -8.27 -5.81 -4.86
C GLY A 100 -7.95 -4.32 -4.67
N LYS A 101 -8.35 -3.52 -5.68
CA LYS A 101 -7.94 -2.12 -5.81
C LYS A 101 -8.38 -1.25 -4.64
N GLN A 102 -9.60 -1.48 -4.16
CA GLN A 102 -10.18 -0.67 -3.09
C GLN A 102 -9.39 -0.83 -1.79
N CYS A 103 -9.11 -2.08 -1.37
CA CYS A 103 -8.30 -2.34 -0.17
C CYS A 103 -6.90 -1.72 -0.31
N HIS A 104 -6.26 -1.85 -1.47
CA HIS A 104 -4.94 -1.25 -1.74
C HIS A 104 -4.95 0.29 -1.58
N ASP A 105 -5.90 0.95 -2.23
CA ASP A 105 -6.03 2.42 -2.18
C ASP A 105 -6.34 2.88 -0.75
N ASP A 106 -7.21 2.16 -0.04
CA ASP A 106 -7.68 2.53 1.29
C ASP A 106 -6.61 2.30 2.36
N MET A 107 -5.86 1.20 2.29
CA MET A 107 -4.67 1.00 3.13
C MET A 107 -3.61 2.08 2.88
N THR A 108 -3.37 2.47 1.63
CA THR A 108 -2.43 3.55 1.29
C THR A 108 -2.86 4.87 1.91
N LYS A 109 -4.15 5.25 1.75
CA LYS A 109 -4.70 6.48 2.35
C LYS A 109 -4.55 6.46 3.87
N TYR A 110 -4.84 5.34 4.51
CA TYR A 110 -4.69 5.20 5.97
C TYR A 110 -3.23 5.40 6.42
N ILE A 111 -2.25 4.82 5.72
CA ILE A 111 -0.83 5.05 6.05
C ILE A 111 -0.46 6.54 5.93
N LEU A 112 -1.06 7.26 4.98
CA LEU A 112 -0.86 8.70 4.81
C LEU A 112 -1.51 9.52 5.93
N THR A 113 -2.61 9.06 6.53
CA THR A 113 -3.19 9.75 7.71
C THR A 113 -2.36 9.53 8.97
N LEU A 114 -1.70 8.37 9.11
CA LEU A 114 -0.81 8.09 10.22
C LEU A 114 0.49 8.92 10.19
N LYS A 115 1.00 9.21 8.99
CA LYS A 115 2.26 9.94 8.82
C LYS A 115 2.02 11.44 8.68
N LYS A 116 2.62 12.24 9.56
CA LYS A 116 2.75 13.71 9.40
C LYS A 116 3.79 14.07 8.34
N SER A 117 3.69 13.48 7.15
CA SER A 117 4.60 13.72 6.04
C SER A 117 4.28 15.04 5.32
N PRO A 118 5.28 15.76 4.81
CA PRO A 118 5.06 16.90 3.91
C PRO A 118 4.19 16.51 2.70
N LYS A 119 3.38 17.45 2.18
CA LYS A 119 2.45 17.17 1.06
C LYS A 119 3.13 16.57 -0.17
N ASN A 120 4.34 17.02 -0.51
CA ASN A 120 5.11 16.46 -1.62
C ASN A 120 5.48 14.99 -1.41
N VAL A 121 5.80 14.59 -0.18
CA VAL A 121 6.10 13.19 0.16
C VAL A 121 4.83 12.34 0.05
N GLN A 122 3.69 12.86 0.50
CA GLN A 122 2.41 12.16 0.36
C GLN A 122 2.04 11.94 -1.12
N LEU A 123 2.24 12.95 -1.97
CA LEU A 123 2.02 12.83 -3.42
C LEU A 123 2.91 11.77 -4.07
N GLU A 124 4.19 11.72 -3.69
CA GLU A 124 5.11 10.68 -4.18
C GLU A 124 4.67 9.27 -3.75
N ILE A 125 4.20 9.10 -2.51
CA ILE A 125 3.66 7.83 -2.02
C ILE A 125 2.42 7.42 -2.81
N LEU A 126 1.48 8.34 -3.04
CA LEU A 126 0.28 8.07 -3.85
C LEU A 126 0.65 7.67 -5.29
N LYS A 127 1.62 8.37 -5.89
CA LYS A 127 2.12 8.04 -7.23
C LYS A 127 2.72 6.64 -7.28
N ARG A 128 3.55 6.27 -6.29
CA ARG A 128 4.12 4.91 -6.21
C ARG A 128 3.06 3.85 -5.99
N SER A 129 2.09 4.10 -5.11
CA SER A 129 0.95 3.21 -4.88
C SER A 129 0.16 2.94 -6.16
N HIS A 130 -0.11 3.98 -6.95
CA HIS A 130 -0.77 3.85 -8.25
C HIS A 130 0.09 3.04 -9.25
N ASN A 131 1.41 3.28 -9.29
CA ASN A 131 2.30 2.55 -10.17
C ASN A 131 2.38 1.05 -9.80
N VAL A 132 2.51 0.73 -8.52
CA VAL A 132 2.53 -0.66 -8.03
C VAL A 132 1.26 -1.39 -8.47
N TRP A 133 0.09 -0.78 -8.31
CA TRP A 133 -1.16 -1.36 -8.76
C TRP A 133 -1.14 -1.68 -10.26
N ASN A 134 -0.78 -0.70 -11.09
CA ASN A 134 -0.79 -0.87 -12.55
C ASN A 134 0.25 -1.88 -13.04
N GLU A 135 1.44 -1.92 -12.43
CA GLU A 135 2.45 -2.92 -12.75
C GLU A 135 1.97 -4.33 -12.40
N CYS A 136 1.28 -4.50 -11.27
CA CYS A 136 0.74 -5.80 -10.88
C CYS A 136 -0.40 -6.25 -11.79
N VAL A 137 -1.32 -5.35 -12.13
CA VAL A 137 -2.37 -5.63 -13.12
C VAL A 137 -1.76 -6.03 -14.47
N PHE A 138 -0.73 -5.32 -14.92
CA PHE A 138 -0.03 -5.65 -16.17
C PHE A 138 0.65 -7.03 -16.13
N LYS A 139 1.29 -7.38 -15.01
CA LYS A 139 1.90 -8.70 -14.83
C LYS A 139 0.88 -9.83 -14.86
N GLU A 140 -0.30 -9.62 -14.28
CA GLU A 140 -1.39 -10.61 -14.31
C GLU A 140 -1.91 -10.82 -15.74
N TYR A 141 -2.09 -9.73 -16.51
CA TYR A 141 -2.48 -9.84 -17.93
C TYR A 141 -1.43 -10.52 -18.81
N LEU A 142 -0.14 -10.46 -18.43
CA LEU A 142 0.94 -11.11 -19.15
C LEU A 142 1.24 -12.52 -18.67
N ALA A 143 0.60 -12.99 -17.59
CA ALA A 143 0.73 -14.38 -17.17
C ALA A 143 0.13 -15.26 -18.28
N PRO A 144 0.93 -16.09 -18.98
CA PRO A 144 0.38 -16.95 -20.01
C PRO A 144 -0.67 -17.87 -19.38
N GLU A 145 -1.87 -17.90 -19.98
CA GLU A 145 -2.85 -18.96 -19.74
C GLU A 145 -2.12 -20.32 -19.79
N PRO A 146 -2.39 -21.27 -18.89
CA PRO A 146 -1.81 -22.59 -18.99
C PRO A 146 -2.22 -23.17 -20.34
N VAL A 147 -1.25 -23.30 -21.25
CA VAL A 147 -1.44 -23.99 -22.51
C VAL A 147 -1.84 -25.40 -22.11
N ALA A 148 -3.12 -25.72 -22.29
CA ALA A 148 -3.56 -27.10 -22.23
C ALA A 148 -2.68 -27.85 -23.23
N GLU A 149 -1.77 -28.69 -22.71
CA GLU A 149 -0.99 -29.58 -23.55
C GLU A 149 -2.00 -30.41 -24.35
N LEU A 150 -2.13 -30.09 -25.64
CA LEU A 150 -2.81 -30.94 -26.58
C LEU A 150 -1.95 -32.18 -26.69
N ASN A 151 -2.29 -33.21 -25.92
CA ASN A 151 -1.66 -34.51 -26.03
C ASN A 151 -1.95 -35.04 -27.44
N ASP A 152 -0.90 -35.24 -28.24
CA ASP A 152 -0.90 -35.81 -29.59
C ASP A 152 -1.30 -37.31 -29.62
N ASP A 153 -2.04 -37.81 -28.62
CA ASP A 153 -2.43 -39.22 -28.49
C ASP A 153 -3.79 -39.55 -29.13
N ASN A 154 -4.42 -38.61 -29.85
CA ASN A 154 -5.73 -38.84 -30.48
C ASN A 154 -5.72 -38.71 -32.01
N LEU A 155 -4.59 -39.03 -32.64
CA LEU A 155 -4.47 -39.08 -34.09
C LEU A 155 -4.08 -40.48 -34.59
N TYR A 156 -4.82 -41.53 -34.22
CA TYR A 156 -4.90 -42.79 -34.98
C TYR A 156 -6.23 -43.51 -34.75
#